data_AF-G9K7H2-F1
#
_entry.id   AF-G9K7H2-F1
#
_cell.length_a   1.000
_cell.length_b   1.000
_cell.length_c   1.000
_cell.angle_alpha   90.00
_cell.angle_beta   90.00
_cell.angle_gamma   90.00
#
_symmetry.space_group_name_H-M   'P 1'
#
loop_
_entity.id
_entity.type
_entity.pdbx_description
1 polymer ?
#
loop_
_entity_poly.entity_id
_entity_poly.type
_entity_poly.pdbx_seq_one_letter_code
_entity_poly.pdbx_strand_id
1 'polypeptide(L)'
;LENEEAVRKIASQVSDEILESLPPEVLSIEGAAICYYKDDVFIIGGWKNSDDIDKQYRKEAYRYCAERKRWMLLPPMPQPRCRATACHIRIPYRYLHGTQRYPMPQNLMWQKDRIRQMQEIHRHALNMRRVPSSQIE
;
A
#
# COMPACT_ATOMS: atom_id res chain seq x y z
N LEU A 1 22.85 -26.08 13.07
CA LEU A 1 23.04 -25.71 11.64
C LEU A 1 22.30 -24.42 11.25
N GLU A 2 21.17 -24.06 11.88
CA GLU A 2 20.38 -22.86 11.50
C GLU A 2 20.96 -21.48 11.88
N ASN A 3 22.06 -21.40 12.63
CA ASN A 3 22.57 -20.11 13.14
C ASN A 3 23.84 -19.61 12.41
N GLU A 4 24.50 -20.44 11.61
CA GLU A 4 25.73 -20.01 10.91
C GLU A 4 25.46 -18.97 9.82
N GLU A 5 24.33 -19.08 9.12
CA GLU A 5 23.95 -18.13 8.08
C GLU A 5 23.55 -16.77 8.68
N ALA A 6 22.83 -16.78 9.82
CA ALA A 6 22.48 -15.57 10.55
C ALA A 6 23.73 -14.87 11.09
N VAL A 7 24.65 -15.62 11.71
CA VAL A 7 25.93 -15.09 12.20
C VAL A 7 26.78 -14.53 11.04
N ARG A 8 26.82 -15.21 9.88
CA ARG A 8 27.49 -14.68 8.69
C ARG A 8 26.85 -13.40 8.14
N LYS A 9 25.52 -13.28 8.15
CA LYS A 9 24.81 -12.05 7.72
C LYS A 9 25.00 -10.89 8.70
N ILE A 10 25.11 -11.17 9.99
CA ILE A 10 25.41 -10.15 11.02
C ILE A 10 26.87 -9.72 10.94
N ALA A 11 27.78 -10.67 10.68
CA ALA A 11 29.21 -10.41 10.56
C ALA A 11 29.61 -9.79 9.21
N SER A 12 28.79 -9.94 8.16
CA SER A 12 29.02 -9.25 6.90
C SER A 12 28.81 -7.75 7.11
N GLN A 13 29.80 -6.97 6.72
CA GLN A 13 29.75 -5.51 6.73
C GLN A 13 28.61 -5.07 5.81
N VAL A 14 27.47 -4.71 6.42
CA VAL A 14 26.30 -4.24 5.69
C VAL A 14 26.68 -2.91 5.07
N SER A 15 26.55 -2.80 3.75
CA SER A 15 26.79 -1.54 3.07
C SER A 15 25.74 -0.52 3.50
N ASP A 16 26.21 0.62 4.02
CA ASP A 16 25.35 1.75 4.40
C ASP A 16 24.74 2.47 3.17
N GLU A 17 25.05 2.02 1.95
CA GLU A 17 24.56 2.56 0.67
C GLU A 17 23.03 2.71 0.64
N ILE A 18 22.28 1.78 1.24
CA ILE A 18 20.81 1.85 1.30
C ILE A 18 20.34 3.04 2.15
N LEU A 19 21.00 3.25 3.29
CA LEU A 19 20.68 4.31 4.25
C LEU A 19 21.14 5.67 3.74
N GLU A 20 22.32 5.73 3.12
CA GLU A 20 22.88 6.95 2.52
C GLU A 20 22.07 7.43 1.31
N SER A 21 21.42 6.52 0.59
CA SER A 21 20.63 6.84 -0.61
C SER A 21 19.14 7.10 -0.35
N LEU A 22 18.71 7.16 0.92
CA LEU A 22 17.30 7.37 1.28
C LEU A 22 16.73 8.65 0.60
N PRO A 23 15.51 8.60 0.04
CA PRO A 23 14.87 9.80 -0.49
C PRO A 23 14.71 10.85 0.62
N PRO A 24 14.99 12.14 0.37
CA PRO A 24 14.86 13.20 1.38
C PRO A 24 13.47 13.24 2.03
N GLU A 25 12.43 12.91 1.27
CA GLU A 25 11.06 12.86 1.78
C GLU A 25 10.90 11.81 2.88
N VAL A 26 11.64 10.71 2.81
CA VAL A 26 11.58 9.59 3.78
C VAL A 26 12.29 9.93 5.09
N LEU A 27 13.33 10.76 5.05
CA LEU A 27 14.11 11.13 6.24
C LEU A 27 13.27 11.84 7.31
N SER A 28 12.17 12.49 6.90
CA SER A 28 11.25 13.21 7.80
C SER A 28 10.01 12.39 8.19
N ILE A 29 9.92 11.12 7.79
CA ILE A 29 8.73 10.30 8.04
C ILE A 29 8.88 9.53 9.35
N GLU A 30 7.86 9.64 10.19
CA GLU A 30 7.69 8.81 11.35
C GLU A 30 6.55 7.79 11.17
N GLY A 31 6.60 6.70 11.95
CA GLY A 31 5.53 5.70 11.98
C GLY A 31 5.25 5.02 10.63
N ALA A 32 6.18 5.06 9.68
CA ALA A 32 6.09 4.29 8.45
C ALA A 32 6.15 2.80 8.74
N ALA A 33 5.43 2.02 7.95
CA ALA A 33 5.57 0.57 7.95
C ALA A 33 6.76 0.18 7.04
N ILE A 34 7.57 -0.77 7.49
CA ILE A 34 8.71 -1.29 6.72
C ILE A 34 8.49 -2.78 6.46
N CYS A 35 8.78 -3.23 5.24
CA CYS A 35 8.89 -4.64 4.94
C CYS A 35 10.00 -4.89 3.91
N TYR A 36 10.42 -6.14 3.79
CA TYR A 36 11.34 -6.56 2.75
C TYR A 36 10.73 -7.71 1.95
N TYR A 37 11.17 -7.84 0.70
CA TYR A 37 10.87 -8.99 -0.13
C TYR A 37 12.08 -9.30 -0.99
N LYS A 38 12.66 -10.49 -0.79
CA LYS A 38 14.00 -10.83 -1.30
C LYS A 38 15.00 -9.79 -0.80
N ASP A 39 15.72 -9.14 -1.70
CA ASP A 39 16.74 -8.13 -1.39
C ASP A 39 16.17 -6.69 -1.40
N ASP A 40 14.91 -6.52 -1.80
CA ASP A 40 14.28 -5.21 -1.88
C ASP A 40 13.64 -4.80 -0.55
N VAL A 41 13.73 -3.51 -0.24
CA VAL A 41 13.16 -2.90 0.97
C VAL A 41 12.03 -1.94 0.59
N PHE A 42 10.98 -1.91 1.40
CA PHE A 42 9.80 -1.10 1.19
C PHE A 42 9.53 -0.21 2.40
N ILE A 43 9.20 1.05 2.15
CA ILE A 43 8.78 2.02 3.17
C ILE A 43 7.40 2.51 2.78
N ILE A 44 6.43 2.36 3.69
CA ILE A 44 5.01 2.51 3.36
C ILE A 44 4.33 3.45 4.36
N GLY A 45 3.78 4.56 3.85
CA GLY A 45 3.00 5.51 4.61
C GLY A 45 3.82 6.26 5.66
N GLY A 46 3.27 6.37 6.86
CA GLY A 46 3.78 7.19 7.96
C GLY A 46 3.11 8.56 8.02
N TRP A 47 3.74 9.47 8.75
CA TRP A 47 3.36 10.87 8.81
C TRP A 47 4.62 11.73 8.78
N LYS A 48 4.54 12.91 8.17
CA LYS A 48 5.65 13.86 8.17
C LYS A 48 5.80 14.42 9.58
N ASN A 49 6.98 14.30 10.16
CA ASN A 49 7.31 14.99 11.40
C ASN A 49 7.51 16.48 11.07
N SER A 50 6.50 17.27 11.41
CA SER A 50 6.51 18.73 11.34
C SER A 50 6.01 19.28 12.66
N ASP A 51 6.55 20.42 13.10
CA ASP A 51 6.09 21.13 14.30
C ASP A 51 4.66 21.66 14.20
N ASP A 52 4.02 21.45 13.04
CA ASP A 52 2.64 21.81 12.77
C ASP A 52 1.65 20.93 13.56
N ILE A 53 0.56 21.53 14.01
CA ILE A 53 -0.49 20.86 14.80
C ILE A 53 -1.18 19.77 13.96
N ASP A 54 -1.21 19.96 12.64
CA ASP A 54 -1.83 19.04 11.70
C ASP A 54 -0.88 17.92 11.28
N LYS A 55 -1.16 16.70 11.76
CA LYS A 55 -0.45 15.50 11.35
C LYS A 55 -0.67 15.21 9.87
N GLN A 56 0.35 15.44 9.04
CA GLN A 56 0.29 15.14 7.62
C GLN A 56 0.57 13.64 7.34
N TYR A 57 -0.48 12.83 7.36
CA TYR A 57 -0.39 11.41 7.04
C TYR A 57 -0.10 11.15 5.55
N ARG A 58 0.76 10.16 5.27
CA ARG A 58 1.30 9.86 3.94
C ARG A 58 0.60 8.66 3.29
N LYS A 59 0.47 8.71 1.96
CA LYS A 59 -0.05 7.63 1.11
C LYS A 59 1.03 6.96 0.28
N GLU A 60 2.19 7.60 0.21
CA GLU A 60 3.33 7.22 -0.59
C GLU A 60 3.93 5.91 -0.08
N ALA A 61 4.49 5.16 -1.02
CA ALA A 61 5.29 3.98 -0.73
C ALA A 61 6.54 4.04 -1.59
N TYR A 62 7.68 3.68 -1.02
CA TYR A 62 8.97 3.66 -1.68
C TYR A 62 9.50 2.23 -1.69
N ARG A 63 10.16 1.86 -2.78
CA ARG A 63 10.89 0.59 -2.92
C ARG A 63 12.35 0.89 -3.20
N TYR A 64 13.24 0.32 -2.41
CA TYR A 64 14.64 0.16 -2.78
C TYR A 64 14.75 -1.06 -3.69
N CYS A 65 15.21 -0.87 -4.92
CA CYS A 65 15.53 -1.96 -5.84
C CYS A 65 17.00 -2.31 -5.68
N ALA A 66 17.31 -3.45 -5.05
CA ALA A 66 18.69 -3.86 -4.77
C ALA A 66 19.48 -4.10 -6.05
N GLU A 67 18.84 -4.67 -7.09
CA GLU A 67 19.44 -4.89 -8.40
C GLU A 67 19.90 -3.58 -9.06
N ARG A 68 19.14 -2.50 -8.86
CA ARG A 68 19.41 -1.18 -9.47
C ARG A 68 20.04 -0.19 -8.51
N LYS A 69 20.27 -0.60 -7.26
CA LYS A 69 20.80 0.22 -6.16
C LYS A 69 20.13 1.59 -6.05
N ARG A 70 18.79 1.64 -6.18
CA ARG A 70 18.06 2.92 -6.18
C ARG A 70 16.66 2.81 -5.61
N TRP A 71 16.22 3.90 -5.01
CA TRP A 71 14.85 4.08 -4.56
C TRP A 71 13.92 4.44 -5.72
N MET A 72 12.69 3.94 -5.64
CA MET A 72 11.60 4.21 -6.58
C MET A 72 10.33 4.53 -5.80
N LEU A 73 9.66 5.61 -6.18
CA LEU A 73 8.30 5.90 -5.72
C LEU A 73 7.33 4.92 -6.38
N LEU A 74 6.54 4.23 -5.57
CA LEU A 74 5.49 3.32 -6.01
C LEU A 74 4.16 4.07 -6.17
N PRO A 75 3.18 3.48 -6.87
CA PRO A 75 1.81 3.99 -6.86
C PRO A 75 1.30 4.18 -5.42
N PRO A 76 0.66 5.33 -5.11
CA PRO A 76 0.25 5.63 -3.75
C PRO A 76 -0.89 4.73 -3.30
N MET A 77 -0.98 4.51 -1.98
CA MET A 77 -2.10 3.82 -1.38
C MET A 77 -3.41 4.61 -1.55
N PRO A 78 -4.57 3.94 -1.64
CA PRO A 78 -5.87 4.63 -1.70
C PRO A 78 -6.13 5.55 -0.50
N GLN A 79 -5.69 5.12 0.69
CA GLN A 79 -5.83 5.81 1.97
C GLN A 79 -4.48 5.91 2.67
N PRO A 80 -4.23 6.96 3.46
CA PRO A 80 -2.99 7.09 4.19
C PRO A 80 -2.93 6.06 5.32
N ARG A 81 -1.73 5.62 5.68
CA ARG A 81 -1.50 4.65 6.76
C ARG A 81 -0.35 5.12 7.63
N CYS A 82 -0.46 4.97 8.94
CA CYS A 82 0.61 5.29 9.89
C CYS A 82 0.54 4.32 11.07
N ARG A 83 1.71 3.98 11.63
CA ARG A 83 1.89 2.95 12.67
C ARG A 83 1.28 1.59 12.29
N ALA A 84 1.25 1.30 10.99
CA ALA A 84 0.81 0.02 10.46
C ALA A 84 1.97 -0.98 10.50
N THR A 85 1.64 -2.28 10.48
CA THR A 85 2.60 -3.34 10.21
C THR A 85 2.49 -3.76 8.75
N ALA A 86 3.63 -4.04 8.12
CA ALA A 86 3.70 -4.52 6.75
C ALA A 86 4.40 -5.89 6.73
N CYS A 87 3.83 -6.84 6.00
CA CYS A 87 4.47 -8.13 5.74
C CYS A 87 4.19 -8.54 4.30
N HIS A 88 5.18 -9.14 3.67
CA HIS A 88 5.00 -9.74 2.35
C HIS A 88 4.33 -11.11 2.53
N ILE A 89 3.19 -11.31 1.85
CA ILE A 89 2.50 -12.61 1.80
C ILE A 89 2.28 -12.95 0.33
N ARG A 90 2.72 -14.13 -0.08
CA ARG A 90 2.37 -14.70 -1.39
C ARG A 90 1.08 -15.49 -1.23
N ILE A 91 -0.04 -14.93 -1.66
CA ILE A 91 -1.32 -15.64 -1.74
C ILE A 91 -1.44 -16.28 -3.13
N PRO A 92 -1.38 -17.61 -3.27
CA PRO A 92 -1.57 -18.23 -4.57
C PRO A 92 -2.97 -17.91 -5.12
N TYR A 93 -3.05 -17.54 -6.40
CA TYR A 93 -4.29 -17.08 -7.05
C TYR A 93 -5.49 -18.02 -6.84
N ARG A 94 -5.25 -19.33 -6.80
CA ARG A 94 -6.27 -20.36 -6.50
C ARG A 94 -7.02 -20.16 -5.17
N TYR A 95 -6.44 -19.45 -4.20
CA TYR A 95 -7.07 -19.15 -2.91
C TYR A 95 -7.81 -17.81 -2.88
N LEU A 96 -7.66 -16.98 -3.91
CA LEU A 96 -8.46 -15.76 -4.07
C LEU A 96 -9.88 -16.06 -4.54
N HIS A 97 -10.12 -17.28 -5.05
CA HIS A 97 -11.45 -17.84 -5.29
C HIS A 97 -11.90 -18.63 -4.06
N GLY A 98 -12.42 -17.92 -3.07
CA GLY A 98 -13.00 -18.53 -1.87
C GLY A 98 -14.44 -18.07 -1.69
N THR A 99 -15.36 -19.00 -1.44
CA THR A 99 -16.63 -18.66 -0.80
C THR A 99 -16.32 -18.09 0.58
N GLN A 100 -16.90 -16.94 0.89
CA GLN A 100 -16.72 -16.26 2.16
C GLN A 100 -17.13 -17.17 3.33
N ARG A 101 -16.15 -17.81 3.98
CA ARG A 101 -16.36 -18.73 5.12
C ARG A 101 -16.59 -18.00 6.45
N TYR A 102 -16.05 -16.80 6.59
CA TYR A 102 -16.17 -15.98 7.79
C TYR A 102 -16.94 -14.70 7.49
N PRO A 103 -17.77 -14.20 8.43
CA PRO A 103 -18.53 -12.99 8.22
C PRO A 103 -17.58 -11.83 7.87
N MET A 104 -18.00 -10.99 6.91
CA MET A 104 -17.19 -9.85 6.49
C MET A 104 -17.05 -8.88 7.68
N PRO A 105 -15.84 -8.41 8.01
CA PRO A 105 -15.66 -7.36 8.99
C PRO A 105 -16.53 -6.15 8.67
N GLN A 106 -17.11 -5.52 9.70
CA GLN A 106 -18.16 -4.51 9.52
C GLN A 106 -17.69 -3.28 8.71
N ASN A 107 -16.43 -2.88 8.87
CA ASN A 107 -15.82 -1.81 8.08
C ASN A 107 -15.72 -2.16 6.58
N LEU A 108 -15.49 -3.44 6.25
CA LEU A 108 -15.45 -3.92 4.86
C LEU A 108 -16.86 -4.09 4.27
N MET A 109 -17.85 -4.43 5.09
CA MET A 109 -19.26 -4.45 4.65
C MET A 109 -19.71 -3.07 4.17
N TRP A 110 -19.47 -2.03 4.97
CA TRP A 110 -19.81 -0.66 4.60
C TRP A 110 -19.10 -0.22 3.32
N GLN A 111 -17.84 -0.61 3.14
CA GLN A 111 -17.11 -0.31 1.91
C GLN A 111 -17.73 -1.02 0.70
N LYS A 112 -18.09 -2.31 0.84
CA LYS A 112 -18.74 -3.10 -0.22
C LYS A 112 -20.09 -2.49 -0.61
N ASP A 113 -20.92 -2.15 0.36
CA ASP A 113 -22.23 -1.55 0.13
C ASP A 113 -22.10 -0.20 -0.58
N ARG A 114 -21.13 0.62 -0.17
CA ARG A 114 -20.84 1.90 -0.83
C ARG A 114 -20.38 1.73 -2.28
N ILE A 115 -19.51 0.74 -2.56
CA ILE A 115 -19.06 0.44 -3.92
C ILE A 115 -20.24 -0.02 -4.78
N ARG A 116 -21.10 -0.89 -4.24
CA ARG A 116 -22.30 -1.37 -4.93
C ARG A 116 -23.26 -0.23 -5.24
N GLN A 117 -23.54 0.63 -4.26
CA GLN A 117 -24.41 1.80 -4.45
C GLN A 117 -23.85 2.74 -5.54
N MET A 118 -22.55 3.01 -5.52
CA MET A 118 -21.89 3.80 -6.56
C MET A 118 -22.00 3.17 -7.95
N GLN A 119 -21.88 1.85 -8.06
CA GLN A 119 -22.05 1.13 -9.33
C GLN A 119 -23.49 1.17 -9.84
N GLU A 120 -24.47 1.05 -8.93
CA GLU A 120 -25.89 1.19 -9.27
C GLU A 120 -26.20 2.60 -9.78
N ILE A 121 -25.74 3.64 -9.07
CA ILE A 121 -25.86 5.04 -9.51
C ILE A 121 -25.22 5.23 -10.90
N HIS A 122 -24.00 4.72 -11.10
CA HIS A 122 -23.32 4.83 -12.38
C HIS A 122 -24.09 4.13 -13.51
N ARG A 123 -24.64 2.94 -13.25
CA ARG A 123 -25.46 2.19 -14.21
C ARG A 123 -26.75 2.96 -14.53
N HIS A 124 -27.42 3.53 -13.54
CA HIS A 124 -28.61 4.36 -13.76
C HIS A 124 -28.28 5.61 -14.60
N ALA A 125 -27.19 6.31 -14.29
CA ALA A 125 -26.74 7.48 -15.06
C ALA A 125 -26.44 7.14 -16.53
N LEU A 126 -25.80 5.98 -16.78
CA LEU A 126 -25.54 5.50 -18.14
C LEU A 126 -26.83 5.14 -18.89
N ASN A 127 -27.79 4.53 -18.22
CA ASN A 127 -29.08 4.19 -18.82
C ASN A 127 -29.91 5.44 -19.16
N MET A 128 -29.91 6.45 -18.28
CA MET A 128 -30.58 7.74 -18.55
C MET A 128 -29.97 8.48 -19.74
N ARG A 129 -28.65 8.38 -19.95
CA ARG A 129 -27.96 8.95 -21.12
C ARG A 129 -28.22 8.21 -22.43
N ARG A 130 -28.72 6.96 -22.37
CA ARG A 130 -29.02 6.13 -23.55
C ARG A 130 -30.47 6.21 -23.99
N VAL A 131 -31.34 6.89 -23.24
CA VAL A 131 -32.70 7.20 -23.72
C VAL A 131 -32.56 8.25 -24.81
N PRO A 132 -32.85 7.94 -26.09
CA PRO A 132 -32.91 8.98 -27.12
C PRO A 132 -34.02 9.94 -26.73
N SER A 133 -33.77 11.24 -26.87
CA SER A 133 -34.79 12.28 -26.79
C SER A 133 -35.78 12.13 -27.95
N SER A 134 -36.58 11.06 -27.95
CA SER A 134 -37.75 10.96 -28.82
C SER A 134 -38.89 11.68 -28.11
N GLN A 135 -39.41 12.71 -28.78
CA GLN A 135 -40.55 13.56 -28.41
C GLN A 135 -40.17 14.86 -27.68
N ILE A 136 -39.71 15.82 -28.47
CA ILE A 136 -40.24 17.19 -28.38
C ILE A 136 -40.81 17.47 -29.77
N GLU A 137 -42.12 17.27 -29.91
CA GLU A 137 -42.95 17.91 -30.94
C GLU A 137 -43.35 19.30 -30.46
#